data_AF-A0AAW6A1J5-F1
#
_entry.id   AF-A0AAW6A1J5-F1
#
_cell.length_a   1.000
_cell.length_b   1.000
_cell.length_c   1.000
_cell.angle_alpha   90.00
_cell.angle_beta   90.00
_cell.angle_gamma   90.00
#
_symmetry.space_group_name_H-M   'P 1'
#
loop_
_entity.id
_entity.type
_entity.pdbx_description
1 polymer ?
#
loop_
_entity_poly.entity_id
_entity_poly.type
_entity_poly.pdbx_seq_one_letter_code
_entity_poly.pdbx_strand_id
1 'polypeptide(L)'
;MISVERFLEQQGLQPVLSEAGGSALSSGRRLQDGRIESGCGQVLCNDEEDTPKRTRHARHAGRVVAGVSRTPDDPNDLDACREAALRLLDAAPRPSGAMRERLIGKGYAPEVVDDVIARLIRVRLIDDEAYAQSAVRHCASRLMGYRGAVMELKRKGVDRQLAQHVCDEAESQGMFAEAAWELGRRTARKTAGLDVEVRKRRFWSAGGRKGHDPEVLREIAQELFV
;
A
#
# COMPACT_ATOMS: atom_id res chain seq x y z
N MET A 1 -4.26 27.18 31.41
CA MET A 1 -4.80 26.95 30.06
C MET A 1 -5.30 28.28 29.53
N ILE A 2 -4.58 28.88 28.59
CA ILE A 2 -4.95 30.20 28.04
C ILE A 2 -6.03 29.95 26.97
N SER A 3 -7.14 30.69 27.05
CA SER A 3 -8.29 30.56 26.14
C SER A 3 -7.86 30.77 24.69
N VAL A 4 -8.40 29.96 23.76
CA VAL A 4 -8.14 29.99 22.31
C VAL A 4 -8.35 31.40 21.74
N GLU A 5 -9.27 32.17 22.31
CA GLU A 5 -9.57 33.55 21.93
C GLU A 5 -8.38 34.50 22.16
N ARG A 6 -7.57 34.29 23.20
CA ARG A 6 -6.41 35.16 23.49
C ARG A 6 -5.20 34.91 22.59
N PHE A 7 -5.11 33.74 21.95
CA PHE A 7 -4.02 33.43 21.03
C PHE A 7 -4.23 34.10 19.66
N LEU A 8 -5.49 34.29 19.25
CA LEU A 8 -5.82 34.83 17.93
C LEU A 8 -5.66 36.35 17.85
N GLU A 9 -5.74 37.08 18.97
CA GLU A 9 -5.52 38.54 18.99
C GLU A 9 -4.03 38.95 18.86
N GLN A 10 -3.08 38.08 19.22
CA GLN A 10 -1.64 38.38 19.11
C GLN A 10 -1.08 38.30 17.68
N GLN A 11 -1.84 37.80 16.71
CA GLN A 11 -1.40 37.61 15.32
C GLN A 11 -1.95 38.64 14.32
N GLY A 12 -2.66 39.68 14.79
CA GLY A 12 -2.99 40.84 13.96
C GLY A 12 -3.87 40.56 12.72
N LEU A 13 -4.60 39.45 12.69
CA LEU A 13 -5.50 39.09 11.60
C LEU A 13 -6.95 39.38 12.02
N GLN A 14 -7.55 40.40 11.41
CA GLN A 14 -8.96 40.73 11.62
C GLN A 14 -9.86 39.68 10.94
N PRO A 15 -10.96 39.23 11.59
CA PRO A 15 -11.94 38.36 10.97
C PRO A 15 -12.84 39.15 10.01
N VAL A 16 -12.95 38.67 8.77
CA VAL A 16 -13.92 39.18 7.79
C VAL A 16 -15.28 38.58 8.11
N LEU A 17 -16.17 39.41 8.64
CA LEU A 17 -17.60 39.11 8.74
C LEU A 17 -18.22 39.21 7.34
N SER A 18 -18.92 38.16 6.91
CA SER A 18 -19.91 38.25 5.84
C SER A 18 -21.16 37.51 6.27
N GLU A 19 -22.15 38.30 6.68
CA GLU A 19 -23.55 37.88 6.80
C GLU A 19 -24.26 37.91 5.43
N ALA A 20 -25.51 37.43 5.45
CA ALA A 20 -26.52 37.28 4.41
C ALA A 20 -26.46 35.95 3.63
N GLY A 21 -27.49 35.11 3.60
CA GLY A 21 -28.87 35.24 4.07
C GLY A 21 -29.83 34.46 3.15
N GLY A 22 -30.80 33.76 3.76
CA GLY A 22 -32.07 33.37 3.15
C GLY A 22 -32.13 31.96 2.53
N SER A 23 -32.86 30.99 3.14
CA SER A 23 -34.32 30.76 3.02
C SER A 23 -34.67 30.02 1.72
N ALA A 24 -35.58 29.05 1.61
CA ALA A 24 -36.42 28.21 2.44
C ALA A 24 -37.14 27.30 1.38
N LEU A 25 -37.47 26.03 1.59
CA LEU A 25 -38.79 25.54 2.02
C LEU A 25 -38.92 24.07 1.56
N SER A 26 -39.35 23.22 2.49
CA SER A 26 -40.45 22.23 2.42
C SER A 26 -40.42 21.15 1.30
N SER A 27 -40.87 19.91 1.47
CA SER A 27 -41.84 19.30 2.38
C SER A 27 -41.59 17.78 2.35
N GLY A 28 -41.84 17.03 3.43
CA GLY A 28 -42.89 16.02 3.33
C GLY A 28 -42.66 14.78 4.20
N ARG A 29 -43.31 14.80 5.37
CA ARG A 29 -44.03 13.72 6.06
C ARG A 29 -43.47 12.28 6.08
N ARG A 30 -43.01 11.95 7.30
CA ARG A 30 -43.24 10.73 8.11
C ARG A 30 -44.55 9.98 7.82
N LEU A 31 -44.47 8.63 7.81
CA LEU A 31 -45.40 7.72 8.50
C LEU A 31 -44.68 6.41 8.86
N GLN A 32 -44.97 5.92 10.08
CA GLN A 32 -44.63 4.61 10.66
C GLN A 32 -45.42 3.51 9.91
N ASP A 33 -45.10 2.21 9.92
CA ASP A 33 -45.06 1.28 11.05
C ASP A 33 -44.90 -0.14 10.44
N GLY A 34 -44.62 -1.18 11.23
CA GLY A 34 -45.01 -2.55 10.88
C GLY A 34 -43.91 -3.61 10.86
N ARG A 35 -43.63 -4.12 12.06
CA ARG A 35 -42.97 -5.39 12.40
C ARG A 35 -43.84 -6.60 12.01
N ILE A 36 -43.28 -7.64 11.39
CA ILE A 36 -43.74 -9.04 11.58
C ILE A 36 -42.53 -9.99 11.62
N GLU A 37 -42.45 -10.74 12.71
CA GLU A 37 -41.61 -11.91 12.92
C GLU A 37 -42.29 -13.16 12.33
N SER A 38 -41.55 -14.03 11.66
CA SER A 38 -41.74 -15.49 11.59
C SER A 38 -40.60 -16.05 10.73
N GLY A 39 -39.78 -17.03 11.09
CA GLY A 39 -40.06 -18.22 11.87
C GLY A 39 -39.63 -19.43 11.03
N CYS A 40 -38.45 -19.97 11.37
CA CYS A 40 -37.96 -21.34 11.22
C CYS A 40 -38.36 -22.20 9.99
N GLY A 41 -37.34 -22.72 9.28
CA GLY A 41 -37.49 -23.85 8.36
C GLY A 41 -36.15 -24.46 7.98
N GLN A 42 -35.72 -25.47 8.74
CA GLN A 42 -34.64 -26.41 8.36
C GLN A 42 -35.00 -27.12 7.06
N VAL A 43 -34.07 -27.18 6.09
CA VAL A 43 -33.93 -28.32 5.18
C VAL A 43 -32.45 -28.52 4.88
N LEU A 44 -31.91 -29.65 5.32
CA LEU A 44 -30.72 -30.28 4.76
C LEU A 44 -31.20 -31.20 3.64
N CYS A 45 -30.65 -31.10 2.43
CA CYS A 45 -29.77 -32.10 1.79
C CYS A 45 -29.63 -31.89 0.27
N ASN A 46 -28.36 -31.77 -0.13
CA ASN A 46 -27.64 -32.40 -1.24
C ASN A 46 -27.91 -32.12 -2.74
N ASP A 47 -26.74 -31.98 -3.39
CA ASP A 47 -26.28 -32.36 -4.74
C ASP A 47 -26.64 -31.54 -5.99
N GLU A 48 -25.54 -31.06 -6.59
CA GLU A 48 -25.21 -30.82 -8.00
C GLU A 48 -26.33 -30.48 -8.99
N GLU A 49 -26.24 -29.29 -9.61
CA GLU A 49 -26.17 -29.23 -11.08
C GLU A 49 -25.62 -27.90 -11.60
N ASP A 50 -24.76 -28.04 -12.60
CA ASP A 50 -24.04 -27.04 -13.38
C ASP A 50 -24.93 -25.89 -13.89
N THR A 51 -24.56 -24.65 -13.57
CA THR A 51 -25.13 -23.46 -14.25
C THR A 51 -24.01 -22.60 -14.84
N PRO A 52 -23.89 -22.46 -16.18
CA PRO A 52 -22.83 -21.68 -16.79
C PRO A 52 -23.03 -20.18 -16.53
N LYS A 53 -22.06 -19.57 -15.86
CA LYS A 53 -22.02 -18.12 -15.59
C LYS A 53 -21.77 -17.36 -16.89
N ARG A 54 -22.80 -16.60 -17.33
CA ARG A 54 -22.75 -15.64 -18.43
C ARG A 54 -21.49 -14.77 -18.40
N THR A 55 -20.67 -14.89 -19.45
CA THR A 55 -19.54 -14.01 -19.75
C THR A 55 -20.03 -12.59 -20.01
N ARG A 56 -19.64 -11.66 -19.14
CA ARG A 56 -19.90 -10.23 -19.35
C ARG A 56 -18.95 -9.73 -20.44
N HIS A 57 -19.52 -9.29 -21.56
CA HIS A 57 -18.81 -8.68 -22.68
C HIS A 57 -17.83 -7.61 -22.20
N ALA A 58 -16.55 -7.80 -22.52
CA ALA A 58 -15.50 -6.82 -22.32
C ALA A 58 -15.77 -5.61 -23.23
N ARG A 59 -16.04 -4.47 -22.61
CA ARG A 59 -16.15 -3.17 -23.30
C ARG A 59 -14.76 -2.75 -23.79
N HIS A 60 -14.73 -2.29 -25.03
CA HIS A 60 -13.62 -1.68 -25.76
C HIS A 60 -12.63 -0.91 -24.86
N ALA A 61 -11.49 -1.52 -24.54
CA ALA A 61 -10.32 -0.77 -24.08
C ALA A 61 -9.58 -0.32 -25.34
N GLY A 62 -9.48 1.00 -25.52
CA GLY A 62 -8.68 1.60 -26.58
C GLY A 62 -7.28 1.01 -26.58
N ARG A 63 -6.81 0.64 -27.78
CA ARG A 63 -5.46 0.18 -28.04
C ARG A 63 -4.49 1.29 -27.61
N VAL A 64 -3.97 1.20 -26.39
CA VAL A 64 -2.80 1.97 -25.98
C VAL A 64 -1.71 1.52 -26.94
N VAL A 65 -1.19 2.43 -27.76
CA VAL A 65 -0.03 2.16 -28.60
C VAL A 65 1.06 1.70 -27.63
N ALA A 66 1.34 0.40 -27.63
CA ALA A 66 2.48 -0.15 -26.93
C ALA A 66 3.68 0.61 -27.47
N GLY A 67 4.24 1.51 -26.66
CA GLY A 67 5.46 2.21 -27.01
C GLY A 67 6.45 1.15 -27.44
N VAL A 68 6.86 1.20 -28.70
CA VAL A 68 7.86 0.29 -29.24
C VAL A 68 9.04 0.39 -28.27
N SER A 69 9.34 -0.70 -27.55
CA SER A 69 10.62 -0.84 -26.87
C SER A 69 11.68 -0.73 -27.96
N ARG A 70 12.15 0.49 -28.25
CA ARG A 70 13.32 0.70 -29.05
C ARG A 70 14.46 0.12 -28.24
N THR A 71 14.88 -1.08 -28.63
CA THR A 71 16.23 -1.55 -28.33
C THR A 71 17.18 -0.47 -28.81
N PRO A 72 18.19 -0.10 -28.01
CA PRO A 72 19.16 0.90 -28.42
C PRO A 72 19.88 0.44 -29.69
N ASP A 73 20.21 1.37 -30.58
CA ASP A 73 20.96 1.08 -31.80
C ASP A 73 22.39 0.61 -31.48
N ASP A 74 22.99 1.15 -30.41
CA ASP A 74 24.26 0.69 -29.81
C ASP A 74 24.08 0.41 -28.30
N PRO A 75 24.29 -0.84 -27.84
CA PRO A 75 24.27 -1.19 -26.42
C PRO A 75 25.25 -0.39 -25.55
N ASN A 76 26.34 0.12 -26.13
CA ASN A 76 27.37 0.87 -25.42
C ASN A 76 27.18 2.40 -25.46
N ASP A 77 26.05 2.88 -26.01
CA ASP A 77 25.76 4.32 -26.04
C ASP A 77 25.42 4.85 -24.64
N LEU A 78 26.40 5.54 -24.05
CA LEU A 78 26.32 6.14 -22.71
C LEU A 78 25.24 7.23 -22.61
N ASP A 79 25.10 8.07 -23.64
CA ASP A 79 24.17 9.19 -23.60
C ASP A 79 22.73 8.72 -23.82
N ALA A 80 22.50 7.77 -24.72
CA ALA A 80 21.20 7.11 -24.87
C ALA A 80 20.79 6.36 -23.59
N CYS A 81 21.73 5.65 -22.95
CA CYS A 81 21.49 4.97 -21.67
C CYS A 81 21.11 5.97 -20.57
N ARG A 82 21.85 7.09 -20.47
CA ARG A 82 21.56 8.17 -19.51
C ARG A 82 20.18 8.78 -19.75
N GLU A 83 19.83 9.10 -20.99
CA GLU A 83 18.52 9.66 -21.31
C GLU A 83 17.39 8.67 -20.98
N ALA A 84 17.58 7.38 -21.27
CA ALA A 84 16.64 6.33 -20.89
C ALA A 84 16.50 6.18 -19.37
N ALA A 85 17.58 6.37 -18.61
CA ALA A 85 17.58 6.36 -17.15
C ALA A 85 16.83 7.58 -16.57
N LEU A 86 17.07 8.77 -17.10
CA LEU A 86 16.38 9.99 -16.67
C LEU A 86 14.87 9.89 -16.91
N ARG A 87 14.44 9.41 -18.09
CA ARG A 87 13.02 9.13 -18.37
C ARG A 87 12.40 8.14 -17.37
N LEU A 88 13.17 7.17 -16.87
CA LEU A 88 12.69 6.22 -15.87
C LEU A 88 12.49 6.86 -14.49
N LEU A 89 13.34 7.82 -14.13
CA LEU A 89 13.28 8.56 -12.87
C LEU A 89 12.19 9.65 -12.89
N ASP A 90 11.99 10.33 -14.02
CA ASP A 90 10.90 11.30 -14.20
C ASP A 90 9.53 10.64 -13.99
N ALA A 91 9.39 9.37 -14.39
CA ALA A 91 8.14 8.63 -14.22
C ALA A 91 7.88 8.19 -12.77
N ALA A 92 8.92 7.78 -12.04
CA ALA A 92 8.83 7.39 -10.63
C ALA A 92 10.22 7.22 -9.98
N PRO A 93 10.34 7.44 -8.65
CA PRO A 93 11.54 7.08 -7.90
C PRO A 93 11.88 5.59 -8.01
N ARG A 94 13.17 5.26 -8.14
CA ARG A 94 13.67 3.88 -8.31
C ARG A 94 15.00 3.70 -7.59
N PRO A 95 15.23 2.54 -6.95
CA PRO A 95 16.54 2.18 -6.44
C PRO A 95 17.46 1.73 -7.59
N SER A 96 18.77 1.77 -7.35
CA SER A 96 19.82 1.43 -8.31
C SER A 96 19.65 0.04 -8.91
N GLY A 97 19.27 -0.98 -8.12
CA GLY A 97 19.05 -2.34 -8.62
C GLY A 97 17.90 -2.44 -9.61
N ALA A 98 16.80 -1.73 -9.37
CA ALA A 98 15.69 -1.66 -10.33
C ALA A 98 16.04 -0.87 -11.59
N MET A 99 16.89 0.16 -11.46
CA MET A 99 17.42 0.89 -12.61
C MET A 99 18.28 -0.01 -13.48
N ARG A 100 19.19 -0.77 -12.86
CA ARG A 100 20.05 -1.73 -13.55
C ARG A 100 19.23 -2.77 -14.31
N GLU A 101 18.30 -3.44 -13.63
CA GLU A 101 17.44 -4.47 -14.24
C GLU A 101 16.68 -3.91 -15.46
N ARG A 102 16.13 -2.70 -15.34
CA ARG A 102 15.37 -2.08 -16.43
C ARG A 102 16.23 -1.64 -17.61
N LEU A 103 17.42 -1.10 -17.37
CA LEU A 103 18.31 -0.66 -18.44
C LEU A 103 18.92 -1.85 -19.18
N ILE A 104 19.32 -2.90 -18.47
CA ILE A 104 19.74 -4.17 -19.09
C ILE A 104 18.58 -4.77 -19.88
N GLY A 105 17.37 -4.80 -19.33
CA GLY A 105 16.18 -5.28 -20.03
C GLY A 105 15.79 -4.47 -21.27
N LYS A 106 16.30 -3.24 -21.41
CA LYS A 106 16.17 -2.42 -22.63
C LYS A 106 17.26 -2.73 -23.67
N GLY A 107 18.34 -3.42 -23.30
CA GLY A 107 19.42 -3.83 -24.19
C GLY A 107 20.74 -3.07 -24.05
N TYR A 108 20.93 -2.27 -22.99
CA TYR A 108 22.21 -1.60 -22.73
C TYR A 108 23.23 -2.57 -22.10
N ALA A 109 24.50 -2.37 -22.41
CA ALA A 109 25.61 -3.14 -21.85
C ALA A 109 25.74 -2.92 -20.33
N PRO A 110 26.02 -3.96 -19.52
CA PRO A 110 26.13 -3.84 -18.06
C PRO A 110 27.11 -2.77 -17.59
N GLU A 111 28.25 -2.63 -18.26
CA GLU A 111 29.31 -1.69 -17.92
C GLU A 111 28.83 -0.24 -18.08
N VAL A 112 28.12 0.04 -19.18
CA VAL A 112 27.53 1.37 -19.46
C VAL A 112 26.42 1.70 -18.46
N VAL A 113 25.59 0.72 -18.13
CA VAL A 113 24.54 0.87 -17.11
C VAL A 113 25.15 1.24 -15.75
N ASP A 114 26.28 0.63 -15.41
CA ASP A 114 26.95 0.84 -14.12
C ASP A 114 27.57 2.23 -14.02
N ASP A 115 28.20 2.69 -15.10
CA ASP A 115 28.74 4.05 -15.19
C ASP A 115 27.62 5.11 -15.08
N VAL A 116 26.50 4.88 -15.76
CA VAL A 116 25.33 5.78 -15.67
C VAL A 116 24.77 5.80 -14.25
N ILE A 117 24.52 4.64 -13.64
CA ILE A 117 23.98 4.55 -12.28
C ILE A 117 24.93 5.20 -11.28
N ALA A 118 26.23 4.92 -11.36
CA ALA A 118 27.23 5.52 -10.48
C ALA A 118 27.25 7.05 -10.60
N ARG A 119 27.10 7.59 -11.82
CA ARG A 119 26.99 9.03 -12.03
C ARG A 119 25.71 9.60 -11.42
N LEU A 120 24.57 8.94 -11.61
CA LEU A 120 23.27 9.36 -11.06
C LEU A 120 23.24 9.36 -9.53
N ILE A 121 23.88 8.38 -8.89
CA ILE A 121 24.10 8.34 -7.44
C ILE A 121 24.97 9.52 -7.00
N ARG A 122 26.09 9.77 -7.71
CA ARG A 122 27.01 10.89 -7.38
C ARG A 122 26.32 12.26 -7.41
N VAL A 123 25.37 12.46 -8.32
CA VAL A 123 24.57 13.70 -8.39
C VAL A 123 23.29 13.66 -7.55
N ARG A 124 23.10 12.62 -6.73
CA ARG A 124 21.94 12.41 -5.83
C ARG A 124 20.58 12.35 -6.53
N LEU A 125 20.55 11.90 -7.79
CA LEU A 125 19.30 11.59 -8.49
C LEU A 125 18.79 10.18 -8.13
N ILE A 126 19.70 9.29 -7.75
CA ILE A 126 19.40 8.00 -7.14
C ILE A 126 19.89 8.04 -5.70
N ASP A 127 18.99 7.71 -4.77
CA ASP A 127 19.26 7.55 -3.36
C ASP A 127 18.52 6.31 -2.86
N ASP A 128 19.25 5.20 -2.76
CA ASP A 128 18.68 3.91 -2.38
C ASP A 128 18.23 3.89 -0.93
N GLU A 129 18.94 4.60 -0.05
CA GLU A 129 18.61 4.70 1.38
C GLU A 129 17.28 5.45 1.55
N ALA A 130 17.16 6.63 0.93
CA ALA A 130 15.92 7.40 0.96
C ALA A 130 14.75 6.62 0.35
N TYR A 131 14.99 5.89 -0.75
CA TYR A 131 14.00 5.01 -1.34
C TYR A 131 13.58 3.90 -0.38
N ALA A 132 14.54 3.20 0.24
CA ALA A 132 14.30 2.10 1.17
C ALA A 132 13.49 2.56 2.39
N GLN A 133 13.84 3.68 3.01
CA GLN A 133 13.11 4.25 4.15
C GLN A 133 11.66 4.58 3.79
N SER A 134 11.44 5.19 2.61
CA SER A 134 10.10 5.46 2.10
C SER A 134 9.32 4.17 1.82
N ALA A 135 9.99 3.17 1.25
CA ALA A 135 9.39 1.87 0.98
C ALA A 135 8.99 1.14 2.27
N VAL A 136 9.79 1.22 3.34
CA VAL A 136 9.45 0.62 4.64
C VAL A 136 8.21 1.28 5.25
N ARG A 137 8.14 2.62 5.26
CA ARG A 137 6.93 3.35 5.70
C ARG A 137 5.69 2.92 4.90
N HIS A 138 5.85 2.75 3.59
CA HIS A 138 4.77 2.25 2.74
C HIS A 138 4.37 0.81 3.12
N CYS A 139 5.32 -0.08 3.39
CA CYS A 139 5.05 -1.44 3.84
C CYS A 139 4.30 -1.46 5.18
N ALA A 140 4.71 -0.64 6.14
CA ALA A 140 4.04 -0.51 7.43
C ALA A 140 2.59 -0.01 7.27
N SER A 141 2.34 0.99 6.39
CA SER A 141 0.97 1.46 6.09
C SER A 141 0.06 0.37 5.50
N ARG A 142 0.66 -0.62 4.81
CA ARG A 142 -0.01 -1.82 4.27
C ARG A 142 -0.15 -2.94 5.32
N LEU A 143 0.26 -2.67 6.54
CA LEU A 143 0.33 -3.56 7.70
C LEU A 143 1.19 -4.80 7.43
N MET A 144 2.27 -4.66 6.67
CA MET A 144 3.24 -5.74 6.49
C MET A 144 4.12 -5.88 7.73
N GLY A 145 4.59 -7.09 7.98
CA GLY A 145 5.61 -7.36 9.00
C GLY A 145 7.00 -7.26 8.42
N TYR A 146 8.00 -7.31 9.31
CA TYR A 146 9.41 -7.20 8.98
C TYR A 146 9.84 -8.11 7.82
N ARG A 147 9.53 -9.41 7.87
CA ARG A 147 9.96 -10.35 6.82
C ARG A 147 9.33 -10.00 5.47
N GLY A 148 8.05 -9.59 5.50
CA GLY A 148 7.33 -9.14 4.32
C GLY A 148 7.95 -7.86 3.73
N ALA A 149 8.32 -6.90 4.57
CA ALA A 149 8.98 -5.67 4.15
C ALA A 149 10.34 -5.93 3.52
N VAL A 150 11.20 -6.74 4.15
CA VAL A 150 12.51 -7.13 3.59
C VAL A 150 12.36 -7.79 2.21
N MET A 151 11.40 -8.71 2.06
CA MET A 151 11.12 -9.37 0.77
C MET A 151 10.65 -8.37 -0.29
N GLU A 152 9.77 -7.43 0.09
CA GLU A 152 9.24 -6.41 -0.82
C GLU A 152 10.32 -5.43 -1.27
N LEU A 153 11.23 -5.01 -0.38
CA LEU A 153 12.36 -4.14 -0.73
C LEU A 153 13.32 -4.84 -1.70
N LYS A 154 13.66 -6.11 -1.43
CA LYS A 154 14.49 -6.93 -2.34
C LYS A 154 13.83 -7.09 -3.71
N ARG A 155 12.53 -7.38 -3.74
CA ARG A 155 11.75 -7.50 -4.98
C ARG A 155 11.73 -6.18 -5.77
N LYS A 156 11.81 -5.04 -5.09
CA LYS A 156 11.92 -3.71 -5.69
C LYS A 156 13.33 -3.34 -6.15
N GLY A 157 14.31 -4.22 -5.97
CA GLY A 157 15.70 -3.97 -6.38
C GLY A 157 16.49 -3.10 -5.41
N VAL A 158 16.09 -3.06 -4.12
CA VAL A 158 16.96 -2.52 -3.06
C VAL A 158 18.00 -3.57 -2.69
N ASP A 159 19.24 -3.13 -2.44
CA ASP A 159 20.30 -4.01 -1.97
C ASP A 159 19.87 -4.81 -0.72
N ARG A 160 20.37 -6.04 -0.60
CA ARG A 160 19.99 -6.95 0.48
C ARG A 160 20.37 -6.41 1.86
N GLN A 161 21.58 -5.88 2.01
CA GLN A 161 22.08 -5.40 3.29
C GLN A 161 21.37 -4.11 3.67
N LEU A 162 21.18 -3.21 2.70
CA LEU A 162 20.42 -1.99 2.90
C LEU A 162 18.95 -2.26 3.29
N ALA A 163 18.28 -3.15 2.56
CA ALA A 163 16.90 -3.53 2.89
C ALA A 163 16.79 -4.11 4.30
N GLN A 164 17.80 -4.86 4.72
CA GLN A 164 17.87 -5.43 6.06
C GLN A 164 18.06 -4.34 7.12
N HIS A 165 19.07 -3.49 6.95
CA HIS A 165 19.39 -2.38 7.84
C HIS A 165 18.19 -1.46 8.09
N VAL A 166 17.52 -0.99 7.04
CA VAL A 166 16.38 -0.08 7.19
C VAL A 166 15.18 -0.77 7.84
N CYS A 167 14.99 -2.07 7.60
CA CYS A 167 13.96 -2.84 8.31
C CYS A 167 14.33 -3.07 9.78
N ASP A 168 15.61 -3.26 10.12
CA ASP A 168 16.06 -3.40 11.50
C ASP A 168 15.85 -2.11 12.29
N GLU A 169 16.17 -0.96 11.69
CA GLU A 169 15.90 0.35 12.27
C GLU A 169 14.39 0.54 12.52
N ALA A 170 13.57 0.20 11.53
CA ALA A 170 12.12 0.25 11.63
C ALA A 170 11.52 -0.67 12.71
N GLU A 171 12.08 -1.88 12.86
CA GLU A 171 11.71 -2.82 13.91
C GLU A 171 12.06 -2.24 15.29
N SER A 172 13.26 -1.66 15.45
CA SER A 172 13.68 -1.03 16.70
C SER A 172 12.80 0.15 17.12
N GLN A 173 12.18 0.82 16.14
CA GLN A 173 11.21 1.90 16.35
C GLN A 173 9.79 1.40 16.62
N GLY A 174 9.56 0.08 16.62
CA GLY A 174 8.26 -0.53 16.89
C GLY A 174 7.26 -0.49 15.73
N MET A 175 7.65 0.00 14.54
CA MET A 175 6.71 0.21 13.43
C MET A 175 6.01 -1.09 12.98
N PHE A 176 6.73 -2.21 12.95
CA PHE A 176 6.17 -3.49 12.53
C PHE A 176 5.28 -4.13 13.61
N ALA A 177 5.61 -3.96 14.89
CA ALA A 177 4.76 -4.35 16.00
C ALA A 177 3.41 -3.60 15.95
N GLU A 178 3.45 -2.28 15.78
CA GLU A 178 2.23 -1.45 15.62
C GLU A 178 1.37 -1.91 14.42
N ALA A 179 2.03 -2.22 13.29
CA ALA A 179 1.37 -2.77 12.11
C ALA A 179 0.70 -4.12 12.37
N ALA A 180 1.32 -5.01 13.15
CA ALA A 180 0.76 -6.30 13.55
C ALA A 180 -0.48 -6.11 14.45
N TRP A 181 -0.38 -5.24 15.45
CA TRP A 181 -1.49 -4.89 16.34
C TRP A 181 -2.69 -4.31 15.59
N GLU A 182 -2.44 -3.40 14.65
CA GLU A 182 -3.51 -2.84 13.82
C GLU A 182 -4.12 -3.88 12.88
N LEU A 183 -3.32 -4.82 12.35
CA LEU A 183 -3.84 -5.97 11.60
C LEU A 183 -4.77 -6.83 12.46
N GLY A 184 -4.38 -7.11 13.71
CA GLY A 184 -5.19 -7.82 14.70
C GLY A 184 -6.52 -7.13 14.94
N ARG A 185 -6.49 -5.84 15.32
CA ARG A 185 -7.70 -5.04 15.56
C ARG A 185 -8.63 -4.98 14.36
N ARG A 186 -8.11 -4.81 13.14
CA ARG A 186 -8.93 -4.81 11.91
C ARG A 186 -9.55 -6.17 11.65
N THR A 187 -8.81 -7.24 11.90
CA THR A 187 -9.30 -8.60 11.67
C THR A 187 -10.38 -8.93 12.69
N ALA A 188 -10.15 -8.66 13.99
CA ALA A 188 -11.10 -8.89 15.07
C ALA A 188 -12.44 -8.19 14.82
N ARG A 189 -12.42 -6.93 14.37
CA ARG A 189 -13.62 -6.17 13.96
C ARG A 189 -14.35 -6.81 12.77
N LYS A 190 -13.61 -7.19 11.72
CA LYS A 190 -14.20 -7.75 10.49
C LYS A 190 -14.76 -9.16 10.66
N THR A 191 -14.29 -9.90 11.66
CA THR A 191 -14.70 -11.27 11.93
C THR A 191 -15.57 -11.39 13.17
N ALA A 192 -16.07 -10.27 13.70
CA ALA A 192 -17.02 -10.26 14.80
C ALA A 192 -18.26 -11.11 14.45
N GLY A 193 -18.73 -11.93 15.40
CA GLY A 193 -19.85 -12.85 15.22
C GLY A 193 -19.52 -14.20 14.59
N LEU A 194 -18.27 -14.44 14.17
CA LEU A 194 -17.81 -15.77 13.77
C LEU A 194 -17.28 -16.57 14.96
N ASP A 195 -17.22 -17.88 14.81
CA ASP A 195 -16.56 -18.78 15.76
C ASP A 195 -15.08 -18.39 15.99
N VAL A 196 -14.63 -18.49 17.25
CA VAL A 196 -13.30 -18.06 17.69
C VAL A 196 -12.18 -18.69 16.86
N GLU A 197 -12.27 -19.98 16.54
CA GLU A 197 -11.23 -20.68 15.77
C GLU A 197 -11.19 -20.21 14.31
N VAL A 198 -12.36 -19.89 13.74
CA VAL A 198 -12.43 -19.27 12.40
C VAL A 198 -11.78 -17.89 12.40
N ARG A 199 -11.99 -17.09 13.45
CA ARG A 199 -11.41 -15.75 13.59
C ARG A 199 -9.89 -15.83 13.70
N LYS A 200 -9.36 -16.69 14.59
CA LYS A 200 -7.92 -16.95 14.75
C LYS A 200 -7.30 -17.43 13.44
N ARG A 201 -7.88 -18.41 12.76
CA ARG A 201 -7.38 -18.92 11.46
C ARG A 201 -7.25 -17.81 10.42
N ARG A 202 -8.25 -16.93 10.30
CA ARG A 202 -8.23 -15.79 9.36
C ARG A 202 -7.12 -14.80 9.73
N PHE A 203 -6.93 -14.53 11.02
CA PHE A 203 -5.85 -13.67 11.49
C PHE A 203 -4.47 -14.25 11.19
N TRP A 204 -4.23 -15.51 11.54
CA TRP A 204 -2.98 -16.21 11.24
C TRP A 204 -2.66 -16.23 9.73
N SER A 205 -3.66 -16.54 8.89
CA SER A 205 -3.50 -16.52 7.44
C SER A 205 -3.16 -15.12 6.91
N ALA A 206 -3.75 -14.07 7.48
CA ALA A 206 -3.44 -12.69 7.11
C ALA A 206 -2.03 -12.29 7.57
N GLY A 207 -1.67 -12.60 8.82
CA GLY A 207 -0.37 -12.28 9.40
C GLY A 207 0.78 -12.98 8.67
N GLY A 208 0.64 -14.28 8.40
CA GLY A 208 1.65 -15.08 7.70
C GLY A 208 1.92 -14.59 6.28
N ARG A 209 0.88 -14.28 5.49
CA ARG A 209 1.05 -13.72 4.13
C ARG A 209 1.70 -12.34 4.12
N LYS A 210 1.59 -11.60 5.23
CA LYS A 210 2.19 -10.28 5.40
C LYS A 210 3.60 -10.34 6.01
N GLY A 211 4.08 -11.53 6.35
CA GLY A 211 5.43 -11.74 6.88
C GLY A 211 5.63 -11.20 8.30
N HIS A 212 4.59 -11.26 9.14
CA HIS A 212 4.68 -10.93 10.57
C HIS A 212 5.38 -12.02 11.36
N ASP A 213 5.99 -11.63 12.48
CA ASP A 213 6.60 -12.57 13.41
C ASP A 213 5.52 -13.46 14.08
N PRO A 214 5.66 -14.79 14.06
CA PRO A 214 4.70 -15.69 14.70
C PRO A 214 4.49 -15.46 16.20
N GLU A 215 5.50 -14.99 16.93
CA GLU A 215 5.40 -14.74 18.37
C GLU A 215 4.50 -13.54 18.65
N VAL A 216 4.72 -12.43 17.94
CA VAL A 216 3.87 -11.23 18.00
C VAL A 216 2.42 -11.57 17.63
N LEU A 217 2.22 -12.38 16.58
CA LEU A 217 0.88 -12.83 16.21
C LEU A 217 0.23 -13.68 17.31
N ARG A 218 0.99 -14.51 18.03
CA ARG A 218 0.46 -15.35 19.11
C ARG A 218 -0.07 -14.50 20.27
N GLU A 219 0.70 -13.50 20.68
CA GLU A 219 0.32 -12.53 21.71
C GLU A 219 -0.99 -11.82 21.34
N ILE A 220 -1.03 -11.23 20.15
CA ILE A 220 -2.22 -10.51 19.66
C ILE A 220 -3.44 -11.46 19.57
N ALA A 221 -3.22 -12.72 19.18
CA ALA A 221 -4.30 -13.70 19.09
C ALA A 221 -4.91 -14.01 20.46
N GLN A 222 -4.08 -14.10 21.51
CA GLN A 222 -4.53 -14.34 22.88
C GLN A 222 -5.30 -13.14 23.44
N GLU A 223 -4.90 -11.91 23.10
CA GLU A 223 -5.54 -10.71 23.62
C GLU A 223 -6.84 -10.36 22.88
N LEU A 224 -6.87 -10.43 21.54
CA LEU A 224 -7.97 -9.89 20.73
C LEU A 224 -9.02 -10.93 20.30
N PHE A 225 -8.73 -12.23 20.43
CA PHE A 225 -9.58 -13.33 19.94
C PHE A 225 -9.90 -14.35 21.02
N VAL A 226 -10.32 -13.84 22.18
CA VAL A 226 -11.02 -14.56 23.25
C VAL A 226 -12.53 -14.59 23.03
#